data_AF-A0ABD5TJS0-F1
#
_entry.id   AF-A0ABD5TJS0-F1
#
_cell.length_a   1.000
_cell.length_b   1.000
_cell.length_c   1.000
_cell.angle_alpha   90.00
_cell.angle_beta   90.00
_cell.angle_gamma   90.00
#
_symmetry.space_group_name_H-M   'P 1'
#
loop_
_entity.id
_entity.type
_entity.pdbx_description
1 polymer ?
#
loop_
_entity_poly.entity_id
_entity_poly.type
_entity_poly.pdbx_seq_one_letter_code
_entity_poly.pdbx_strand_id
1 'polypeptide(L)'
;MPSRSTPLMALLVVVIVTAGCLGGPAPGTEPTTDETPTATATPTPTASPTPPDKTPTYTPPGTEYASEQPDASHSITVENEWNQSVRINVTVVREATNETVHEGSYDVAAGGEQAIYDTAEADPDGIERFTVEATALNATESVTIETSKCHGNVYVEITADGELYPYYAIC
;
A
#
# COMPACT_ATOMS: atom_id res chain seq x y z
N MET A 1 14.02 22.07 -34.43
CA MET A 1 14.82 20.84 -34.63
C MET A 1 14.50 19.88 -33.49
N PRO A 2 13.68 18.83 -33.68
CA PRO A 2 13.60 17.76 -32.70
C PRO A 2 14.59 16.64 -33.06
N SER A 3 15.55 16.39 -32.17
CA SER A 3 16.47 15.26 -32.27
C SER A 3 15.81 14.01 -31.70
N ARG A 4 15.63 13.00 -32.55
CA ARG A 4 15.25 11.63 -32.17
C ARG A 4 16.47 10.89 -31.65
N SER A 5 16.33 10.13 -30.56
CA SER A 5 17.22 8.99 -30.31
C SER A 5 16.53 7.90 -29.47
N THR A 6 16.53 6.70 -30.01
CA THR A 6 16.26 5.37 -29.40
C THR A 6 17.20 4.40 -30.13
N PRO A 7 17.42 3.13 -29.72
CA PRO A 7 17.37 2.47 -28.41
C PRO A 7 18.69 1.70 -28.12
N LEU A 8 18.85 1.04 -26.97
CA LEU A 8 19.89 0.00 -26.79
C LEU A 8 19.34 -1.26 -26.11
N MET A 9 19.29 -2.34 -26.90
CA MET A 9 19.14 -3.73 -26.47
C MET A 9 20.34 -4.19 -25.64
N ALA A 10 20.10 -4.96 -24.58
CA ALA A 10 21.08 -5.86 -23.96
C ALA A 10 20.36 -7.22 -23.70
N LEU A 11 20.56 -8.20 -24.57
CA LEU A 11 21.58 -9.27 -24.50
C LEU A 11 21.31 -10.28 -23.37
N LEU A 12 20.57 -11.34 -23.72
CA LEU A 12 20.34 -12.54 -22.92
C LEU A 12 21.51 -13.52 -23.11
N VAL A 13 22.12 -13.99 -22.02
CA VAL A 13 23.21 -14.99 -22.04
C VAL A 13 22.80 -16.26 -21.30
N VAL A 14 23.17 -17.36 -21.97
CA VAL A 14 22.99 -18.80 -21.80
C VAL A 14 23.70 -19.38 -20.55
N VAL A 15 23.26 -20.54 -20.03
CA VAL A 15 24.04 -21.80 -19.86
C VAL A 15 23.37 -22.83 -18.93
N ILE A 16 23.47 -24.07 -19.41
CA ILE A 16 22.96 -25.42 -19.04
C ILE A 16 23.75 -26.07 -17.90
N VAL A 17 23.12 -26.93 -17.04
CA VAL A 17 23.74 -28.18 -16.50
C VAL A 17 22.67 -29.25 -16.15
N THR A 18 22.94 -30.50 -16.54
CA THR A 18 22.19 -31.76 -16.40
C THR A 18 22.67 -32.66 -15.24
N ALA A 19 21.78 -33.47 -14.63
CA ALA A 19 21.95 -34.84 -14.09
C ALA A 19 20.70 -35.16 -13.22
N GLY A 20 20.06 -36.34 -13.16
CA GLY A 20 20.42 -37.71 -13.51
C GLY A 20 20.32 -38.61 -12.26
N CYS A 21 19.23 -39.38 -12.09
CA CYS A 21 19.24 -40.59 -11.26
C CYS A 21 18.14 -41.58 -11.70
N LEU A 22 18.58 -42.64 -12.38
CA LEU A 22 17.83 -43.86 -12.66
C LEU A 22 17.83 -44.76 -11.41
N GLY A 23 16.68 -45.28 -11.02
CA GLY A 23 16.56 -46.39 -10.07
C GLY A 23 15.36 -47.27 -10.45
N GLY A 24 15.63 -48.46 -10.98
CA GLY A 24 14.60 -49.40 -11.46
C GLY A 24 14.13 -50.40 -10.39
N PRO A 25 12.96 -51.03 -10.56
CA PRO A 25 12.55 -52.19 -9.78
C PRO A 25 12.81 -53.52 -10.52
N ALA A 26 13.23 -54.55 -9.78
CA ALA A 26 13.31 -55.93 -10.26
C ALA A 26 12.04 -56.72 -9.88
N PRO A 27 11.46 -57.53 -10.77
CA PRO A 27 10.39 -58.48 -10.43
C PRO A 27 10.86 -59.95 -10.52
N GLY A 28 10.25 -60.82 -9.71
CA GLY A 28 10.39 -62.29 -9.75
C GLY A 28 10.01 -62.90 -8.39
N THR A 29 8.75 -63.25 -8.11
CA THR A 29 8.02 -64.51 -8.39
C THR A 29 8.36 -65.67 -7.43
N GLU A 30 7.43 -65.91 -6.46
CA GLU A 30 6.80 -67.15 -5.92
C GLU A 30 7.60 -68.50 -5.81
N PRO A 31 7.14 -69.56 -5.07
CA PRO A 31 6.02 -69.75 -4.10
C PRO A 31 6.39 -70.57 -2.82
N THR A 32 5.34 -70.94 -2.05
CA THR A 32 5.07 -72.22 -1.31
C THR A 32 5.17 -72.33 0.23
N THR A 33 3.98 -72.61 0.79
CA THR A 33 3.54 -73.51 1.90
C THR A 33 3.85 -73.24 3.39
N ASP A 34 2.76 -73.35 4.17
CA ASP A 34 2.58 -73.94 5.51
C ASP A 34 3.62 -73.67 6.61
N GLU A 35 3.22 -72.97 7.66
CA GLU A 35 2.71 -73.57 8.91
C GLU A 35 2.46 -72.46 9.95
N THR A 36 1.39 -72.61 10.74
CA THR A 36 1.02 -71.70 11.84
C THR A 36 1.88 -71.98 13.08
N PRO A 37 2.50 -70.94 13.66
CA PRO A 37 2.35 -70.73 15.10
C PRO A 37 2.02 -69.27 15.44
N THR A 38 1.03 -69.09 16.32
CA THR A 38 0.72 -67.79 16.96
C THR A 38 1.92 -67.33 17.78
N ALA A 39 2.67 -66.37 17.26
CA ALA A 39 3.71 -65.66 18.00
C ALA A 39 3.15 -64.36 18.59
N THR A 40 3.26 -64.24 19.92
CA THR A 40 2.94 -63.05 20.72
C THR A 40 3.58 -61.80 20.13
N ALA A 41 2.77 -60.78 19.81
CA ALA A 41 3.26 -59.51 19.31
C ALA A 41 4.12 -58.80 20.38
N THR A 42 5.41 -58.64 20.09
CA THR A 42 6.30 -57.70 20.77
C THR A 42 5.77 -56.27 20.54
N PRO A 43 5.64 -55.41 21.58
CA PRO A 43 5.17 -54.05 21.38
C PRO A 43 6.13 -53.30 20.44
N THR A 44 5.62 -52.81 19.33
CA THR A 44 6.33 -51.91 18.41
C THR A 44 6.75 -50.65 19.18
N PRO A 45 8.02 -50.22 19.15
CA PRO A 45 8.38 -48.91 19.67
C PRO A 45 7.59 -47.86 18.89
N THR A 46 6.74 -47.11 19.59
CA THR A 46 6.02 -45.98 18.99
C THR A 46 7.07 -44.96 18.59
N ALA A 47 7.22 -44.70 17.28
CA ALA A 47 8.02 -43.60 16.79
C ALA A 47 7.46 -42.30 17.41
N SER A 48 8.32 -41.56 18.11
CA SER A 48 7.97 -40.23 18.60
C SER A 48 7.56 -39.36 17.40
N PRO A 49 6.47 -38.58 17.47
CA PRO A 49 6.06 -37.73 16.37
C PRO A 49 7.19 -36.76 16.01
N THR A 50 7.49 -36.65 14.72
CA THR A 50 8.31 -35.57 14.18
C THR A 50 7.65 -34.24 14.59
N PRO A 51 8.39 -33.27 15.17
CA PRO A 51 7.86 -31.94 15.44
C PRO A 51 7.22 -31.37 14.17
N PRO A 52 6.08 -30.66 14.26
CA PRO A 52 5.45 -30.08 13.09
C PRO A 52 6.46 -29.21 12.34
N ASP A 53 6.47 -29.38 11.03
CA ASP A 53 7.24 -28.56 10.11
C ASP A 53 6.95 -27.08 10.39
N LYS A 54 7.99 -26.24 10.33
CA LYS A 54 7.98 -24.88 10.87
C LYS A 54 6.68 -24.13 10.54
N THR A 55 6.06 -23.54 11.56
CA THR A 55 4.96 -22.59 11.39
C THR A 55 5.36 -21.55 10.33
N PRO A 56 4.53 -21.31 9.31
CA PRO A 56 4.83 -20.25 8.35
C PRO A 56 5.02 -18.94 9.10
N THR A 57 6.20 -18.33 8.96
CA THR A 57 6.46 -17.00 9.51
C THR A 57 5.58 -16.01 8.77
N TYR A 58 4.63 -15.40 9.48
CA TYR A 58 3.87 -14.27 8.95
C TYR A 58 4.78 -13.05 8.89
N THR A 59 5.09 -12.60 7.67
CA THR A 59 5.68 -11.28 7.46
C THR A 59 4.53 -10.29 7.32
N PRO A 60 4.37 -9.32 8.23
CA PRO A 60 3.36 -8.29 8.05
C PRO A 60 3.66 -7.50 6.77
N PRO A 61 2.63 -7.13 5.98
CA PRO A 61 2.82 -6.29 4.82
C PRO A 61 3.47 -4.95 5.23
N GLY A 62 4.43 -4.46 4.43
CA GLY A 62 5.12 -3.18 4.64
C GLY A 62 4.35 -1.97 4.09
N THR A 63 4.96 -0.79 4.12
CA THR A 63 4.37 0.47 3.62
C THR A 63 4.01 0.39 2.13
N GLU A 64 4.82 -0.29 1.32
CA GLU A 64 4.55 -0.55 -0.11
C GLU A 64 3.16 -1.18 -0.33
N TYR A 65 2.80 -2.18 0.49
CA TYR A 65 1.49 -2.80 0.42
C TYR A 65 0.37 -1.80 0.75
N ALA A 66 0.57 -0.93 1.76
CA ALA A 66 -0.43 0.07 2.14
C ALA A 66 -0.65 1.11 1.03
N SER A 67 0.42 1.52 0.31
CA SER A 67 0.32 2.44 -0.82
C SER A 67 -0.47 1.85 -2.00
N GLU A 68 -0.55 0.52 -2.11
CA GLU A 68 -1.34 -0.16 -3.15
C GLU A 68 -2.78 -0.49 -2.72
N GLN A 69 -3.12 -0.29 -1.45
CA GLN A 69 -4.49 -0.51 -0.96
C GLN A 69 -5.29 0.80 -1.02
N PRO A 70 -6.46 0.83 -1.66
CA PRO A 70 -7.29 2.04 -1.68
C PRO A 70 -7.80 2.38 -0.29
N ASP A 71 -7.88 3.67 -0.03
CA ASP A 71 -8.61 4.29 1.08
C ASP A 71 -9.25 5.57 0.58
N ALA A 72 -10.57 5.57 0.42
CA ALA A 72 -11.27 6.70 -0.17
C ALA A 72 -11.30 7.94 0.75
N SER A 73 -11.17 7.74 2.07
CA SER A 73 -11.48 8.78 3.06
C SER A 73 -10.22 9.44 3.60
N HIS A 74 -9.98 10.66 3.14
CA HIS A 74 -8.97 11.56 3.65
C HIS A 74 -9.62 12.92 3.87
N SER A 75 -9.66 13.35 5.14
CA SER A 75 -10.23 14.65 5.49
C SER A 75 -9.27 15.76 5.09
N ILE A 76 -9.81 16.85 4.55
CA ILE A 76 -9.12 18.10 4.33
C ILE A 76 -9.51 19.05 5.46
N THR A 77 -8.52 19.49 6.21
CA THR A 77 -8.68 20.40 7.36
C THR A 77 -7.96 21.71 7.08
N VAL A 78 -8.62 22.83 7.37
CA VAL A 78 -7.97 24.14 7.44
C VAL A 78 -7.59 24.45 8.88
N GLU A 79 -6.39 24.95 9.09
CA GLU A 79 -5.85 25.28 10.41
C GLU A 79 -5.20 26.66 10.38
N ASN A 80 -5.32 27.39 11.48
CA ASN A 80 -4.73 28.71 11.61
C ASN A 80 -4.02 28.85 12.96
N GLU A 81 -2.73 28.56 12.97
CA GLU A 81 -1.86 28.77 14.13
C GLU A 81 -1.48 30.25 14.33
N TRP A 82 -1.75 31.10 13.33
CA TRP A 82 -1.45 32.51 13.41
C TRP A 82 -2.32 33.24 14.45
N ASN A 83 -1.83 34.40 14.90
CA ASN A 83 -2.49 35.17 15.96
C ASN A 83 -3.63 36.07 15.48
N GLN A 84 -4.02 35.98 14.21
CA GLN A 84 -5.12 36.75 13.61
C GLN A 84 -6.08 35.80 12.89
N SER A 85 -7.35 36.19 12.80
CA SER A 85 -8.30 35.48 11.94
C SER A 85 -7.93 35.64 10.47
N VAL A 86 -8.11 34.59 9.69
CA VAL A 86 -7.72 34.54 8.28
C VAL A 86 -8.84 33.92 7.45
N ARG A 87 -8.96 34.40 6.20
CA ARG A 87 -9.84 33.78 5.20
C ARG A 87 -9.00 32.90 4.29
N ILE A 88 -9.38 31.63 4.19
CA ILE A 88 -8.72 30.62 3.34
C ILE A 88 -9.71 30.19 2.28
N ASN A 89 -9.33 30.32 1.01
CA ASN A 89 -10.10 29.78 -0.10
C ASN A 89 -9.49 28.43 -0.48
N VAL A 90 -10.30 27.40 -0.64
CA VAL A 90 -9.84 26.05 -0.98
C VAL A 90 -10.61 25.53 -2.17
N THR A 91 -9.89 24.96 -3.13
CA THR A 91 -10.42 24.24 -4.29
C THR A 91 -9.81 22.84 -4.31
N VAL A 92 -10.65 21.82 -4.48
CA VAL A 92 -10.22 20.42 -4.60
C VAL A 92 -10.54 19.93 -5.99
N VAL A 93 -9.51 19.48 -6.71
CA VAL A 93 -9.61 19.03 -8.09
C VAL A 93 -9.25 17.55 -8.19
N ARG A 94 -10.15 16.75 -8.75
CA ARG A 94 -9.86 15.36 -9.16
C ARG A 94 -8.98 15.40 -10.41
N GLU A 95 -7.75 14.89 -10.31
CA GLU A 95 -6.77 15.03 -11.41
C GLU A 95 -7.17 14.28 -12.68
N ALA A 96 -7.78 13.10 -12.55
CA ALA A 96 -8.11 12.23 -13.68
C ALA A 96 -9.11 12.88 -14.66
N THR A 97 -10.03 13.69 -14.13
CA THR A 97 -11.11 14.33 -14.91
C THR A 97 -10.95 15.84 -15.00
N ASN A 98 -10.05 16.43 -14.21
CA ASN A 98 -9.93 17.88 -14.00
C ASN A 98 -11.26 18.51 -13.53
N GLU A 99 -12.01 17.77 -12.73
CA GLU A 99 -13.27 18.21 -12.12
C GLU A 99 -12.99 18.84 -10.76
N THR A 100 -13.53 20.04 -10.54
CA THR A 100 -13.59 20.63 -9.20
C THR A 100 -14.68 19.94 -8.39
N VAL A 101 -14.27 19.08 -7.46
CA VAL A 101 -15.19 18.32 -6.59
C VAL A 101 -15.58 19.11 -5.35
N HIS A 102 -14.79 20.12 -4.98
CA HIS A 102 -15.09 21.01 -3.87
C HIS A 102 -14.49 22.41 -4.08
N GLU A 103 -15.22 23.44 -3.67
CA GLU A 103 -14.76 24.84 -3.66
C GLU A 103 -15.42 25.57 -2.49
N GLY A 104 -14.63 26.28 -1.68
CA GLY A 104 -15.13 26.97 -0.50
C GLY A 104 -14.22 28.09 0.01
N SER A 105 -14.80 28.96 0.84
CA SER A 105 -14.09 30.05 1.53
C SER A 105 -14.41 30.00 3.02
N TYR A 106 -13.37 29.96 3.84
CA TYR A 106 -13.47 29.68 5.28
C TYR A 106 -12.81 30.78 6.10
N ASP A 107 -13.57 31.38 7.01
CA ASP A 107 -13.06 32.32 7.99
C ASP A 107 -12.63 31.53 9.25
N VAL A 108 -11.32 31.39 9.46
CA VAL A 108 -10.75 30.62 10.56
C VAL A 108 -10.23 31.58 11.63
N ALA A 109 -10.70 31.41 12.87
CA ALA A 109 -10.24 32.20 14.00
C ALA A 109 -8.75 31.91 14.32
N ALA A 110 -8.12 32.78 15.12
CA ALA A 110 -6.76 32.53 15.59
C ALA A 110 -6.73 31.26 16.48
N GLY A 111 -5.82 30.33 16.19
CA GLY A 111 -5.76 29.01 16.81
C GLY A 111 -6.93 28.08 16.46
N GLY A 112 -7.68 28.39 15.39
CA GLY A 112 -8.85 27.62 14.97
C GLY A 112 -8.51 26.53 13.97
N GLU A 113 -9.30 25.46 14.00
CA GLU A 113 -9.25 24.36 13.02
C GLU A 113 -10.67 24.02 12.53
N GLN A 114 -10.79 23.57 11.29
CA GLN A 114 -12.06 23.10 10.73
C GLN A 114 -11.83 22.07 9.62
N ALA A 115 -12.46 20.89 9.72
CA ALA A 115 -12.58 19.96 8.60
C ALA A 115 -13.60 20.49 7.58
N ILE A 116 -13.24 20.52 6.29
CA ILE A 116 -14.01 21.20 5.24
C ILE A 116 -14.51 20.30 4.11
N TYR A 117 -13.87 19.15 3.90
CA TYR A 117 -14.19 18.20 2.85
C TYR A 117 -13.54 16.84 3.14
N ASP A 118 -14.15 15.74 2.72
CA ASP A 118 -13.52 14.41 2.70
C ASP A 118 -13.47 13.86 1.26
N THR A 119 -12.34 13.31 0.84
CA THR A 119 -12.17 12.78 -0.53
C THR A 119 -13.17 11.67 -0.88
N ALA A 120 -13.75 10.97 0.09
CA ALA A 120 -14.77 9.96 -0.14
C ALA A 120 -16.08 10.56 -0.68
N GLU A 121 -16.33 11.85 -0.48
CA GLU A 121 -17.50 12.55 -1.03
C GLU A 121 -17.48 12.62 -2.57
N ALA A 122 -16.31 12.51 -3.20
CA ALA A 122 -16.16 12.45 -4.65
C ALA A 122 -16.45 11.04 -5.23
N ASP A 123 -16.64 10.03 -4.39
CA ASP A 123 -16.81 8.62 -4.78
C ASP A 123 -15.66 8.12 -5.70
N PRO A 124 -14.40 8.06 -5.20
CA PRO A 124 -13.27 7.61 -6.01
C PRO A 124 -13.33 6.10 -6.32
N ASP A 125 -12.99 5.73 -7.56
CA ASP A 125 -12.89 4.33 -7.99
C ASP A 125 -11.46 3.80 -7.81
N GLY A 126 -11.16 3.38 -6.59
CA GLY A 126 -9.83 2.88 -6.20
C GLY A 126 -8.89 3.99 -5.73
N ILE A 127 -7.64 3.95 -6.20
CA ILE A 127 -6.63 4.96 -5.86
C ILE A 127 -6.68 6.06 -6.93
N GLU A 128 -7.15 7.23 -6.53
CA GLU A 128 -7.21 8.46 -7.33
C GLU A 128 -6.33 9.54 -6.71
N ARG A 129 -6.01 10.56 -7.50
CA ARG A 129 -5.23 11.72 -7.06
C ARG A 129 -6.13 12.96 -7.00
N PHE A 130 -6.02 13.69 -5.89
CA PHE A 130 -6.72 14.96 -5.68
C PHE A 130 -5.69 16.05 -5.40
N THR A 131 -5.79 17.16 -6.13
CA THR A 131 -5.00 18.36 -5.86
C THR A 131 -5.84 19.34 -5.07
N VAL A 132 -5.34 19.72 -3.90
CA VAL A 132 -5.91 20.71 -3.01
C VAL A 132 -5.14 22.01 -3.21
N GLU A 133 -5.78 23.00 -3.82
CA GLU A 133 -5.24 24.35 -3.98
C GLU A 133 -5.85 25.25 -2.91
N ALA A 134 -5.00 26.00 -2.20
CA ALA A 134 -5.41 26.93 -1.16
C ALA A 134 -4.88 28.32 -1.46
N THR A 135 -5.67 29.35 -1.15
CA THR A 135 -5.27 30.76 -1.27
C THR A 135 -5.61 31.52 0.00
N ALA A 136 -4.59 32.12 0.62
CA ALA A 136 -4.70 32.94 1.82
C ALA A 136 -3.53 33.95 1.86
N LEU A 137 -3.74 35.11 2.48
CA LEU A 137 -2.67 36.11 2.73
C LEU A 137 -1.88 36.53 1.47
N ASN A 138 -2.51 36.51 0.28
CA ASN A 138 -1.90 36.76 -1.03
C ASN A 138 -0.90 35.69 -1.50
N ALA A 139 -0.89 34.52 -0.87
CA ALA A 139 -0.19 33.32 -1.34
C ALA A 139 -1.22 32.30 -1.88
N THR A 140 -0.80 31.53 -2.87
CA THR A 140 -1.53 30.37 -3.39
C THR A 140 -0.58 29.20 -3.40
N GLU A 141 -0.95 28.14 -2.69
CA GLU A 141 -0.15 26.93 -2.56
C GLU A 141 -1.01 25.71 -2.86
N SER A 142 -0.38 24.58 -3.18
CA SER A 142 -1.11 23.36 -3.48
C SER A 142 -0.39 22.11 -2.99
N VAL A 143 -1.18 21.07 -2.72
CA VAL A 143 -0.68 19.74 -2.39
C VAL A 143 -1.52 18.69 -3.09
N THR A 144 -0.88 17.60 -3.53
CA THR A 144 -1.58 16.45 -4.14
C THR A 144 -1.53 15.27 -3.20
N ILE A 145 -2.68 14.64 -2.99
CA ILE A 145 -2.85 13.41 -2.19
C ILE A 145 -3.36 12.27 -3.07
N GLU A 146 -3.05 11.03 -2.70
CA GLU A 146 -3.63 9.82 -3.29
C GLU A 146 -4.58 9.14 -2.30
N THR A 147 -5.69 8.56 -2.78
CA THR A 147 -6.66 7.80 -1.96
C THR A 147 -6.16 6.38 -1.63
N SER A 148 -5.02 6.29 -0.95
CA SER A 148 -4.39 5.02 -0.53
C SER A 148 -4.20 4.95 0.99
N LYS A 149 -4.15 3.74 1.54
CA LYS A 149 -3.98 3.52 2.99
C LYS A 149 -2.66 4.04 3.56
N CYS A 150 -1.68 4.37 2.71
CA CYS A 150 -0.45 4.99 3.18
C CYS A 150 -0.54 6.51 3.30
N HIS A 151 -1.50 7.15 2.63
CA HIS A 151 -1.74 8.58 2.81
C HIS A 151 -2.73 8.79 3.96
N GLY A 152 -2.52 9.86 4.71
CA GLY A 152 -3.40 10.32 5.76
C GLY A 152 -4.18 11.56 5.32
N ASN A 153 -4.62 12.36 6.29
CA ASN A 153 -5.39 13.56 6.01
C ASN A 153 -4.53 14.69 5.41
N VAL A 154 -5.21 15.64 4.77
CA VAL A 154 -4.62 16.88 4.25
C VAL A 154 -4.86 18.02 5.25
N TYR A 155 -3.85 18.84 5.44
CA TYR A 155 -3.88 20.02 6.29
C TYR A 155 -3.50 21.23 5.44
N VAL A 156 -4.35 22.25 5.46
CA VAL A 156 -4.10 23.58 4.88
C VAL A 156 -3.85 24.51 6.05
N GLU A 157 -2.59 24.63 6.44
CA GLU A 157 -2.19 25.34 7.64
C GLU A 157 -1.76 26.78 7.32
N ILE A 158 -2.19 27.73 8.14
CA ILE A 158 -1.51 29.02 8.29
C ILE A 158 -0.62 28.90 9.52
N THR A 159 0.69 28.89 9.32
CA THR A 159 1.68 28.71 10.39
C THR A 159 1.65 29.87 11.39
N ALA A 160 2.28 29.70 12.55
CA ALA A 160 2.41 30.75 13.56
C ALA A 160 3.04 32.07 13.06
N ASP A 161 3.81 32.01 11.96
CA ASP A 161 4.44 33.18 11.32
C ASP A 161 3.58 33.77 10.18
N GLY A 162 2.44 33.16 9.85
CA GLY A 162 1.51 33.61 8.81
C GLY A 162 1.83 33.08 7.41
N GLU A 163 2.57 31.98 7.29
CA GLU A 163 2.84 31.30 6.02
C GLU A 163 1.73 30.29 5.70
N LEU A 164 1.30 30.22 4.44
CA LEU A 164 0.37 29.19 3.98
C LEU A 164 1.16 27.92 3.63
N TYR A 165 0.86 26.81 4.30
CA TYR A 165 1.59 25.55 4.16
C TYR A 165 0.64 24.35 4.06
N PRO A 166 0.24 23.94 2.85
CA PRO A 166 -0.54 22.73 2.66
C PRO A 166 0.34 21.47 2.68
N TYR A 167 -0.05 20.45 3.44
CA TYR A 167 0.66 19.17 3.54
C TYR A 167 -0.30 17.99 3.77
N TYR A 168 0.23 16.76 3.71
CA TYR A 168 -0.50 15.55 4.10
C TYR A 168 0.36 14.66 4.99
N ALA A 169 -0.28 13.79 5.76
CA ALA A 169 0.40 12.76 6.54
C ALA A 169 0.69 11.51 5.69
N ILE A 170 1.79 10.80 5.97
CA ILE A 170 2.14 9.55 5.29
C ILE A 170 2.53 8.46 6.31
N CYS A 171 2.25 7.21 5.96
CA CYS A 171 2.78 6.02 6.60
C CYS A 171 4.27 5.79 6.19
#